data_AF-A0A950KTF9-F1
#
_entry.id   AF-A0A950KTF9-F1
#
_cell.length_a   1.000
_cell.length_b   1.000
_cell.length_c   1.000
_cell.angle_alpha   90.00
_cell.angle_beta   90.00
_cell.angle_gamma   90.00
#
_symmetry.space_group_name_H-M   'P 1'
#
loop_
_entity.id
_entity.type
_entity.pdbx_description
1 polymer ?
#
loop_
_entity_poly.entity_id
_entity_poly.type
_entity_poly.pdbx_seq_one_letter_code
_entity_poly.pdbx_strand_id
1 'polypeptide(L)'
;MLEVPRGSTLADWPDERIWAELQQRLHADGEPELAQGPFIERDVLDLRVRVIEPMHHHRLYLAGDSAHLITPAAGKGMNLAIQDAIELGLALRERCTSDREGTRLAEYSNTRLPAIWRTQEFSNWMLTLFFARLEQSATPATDGDSSHASDFAYRLRRARLQELIDNRELRSWFSHAYAGVDP
;
A
#
# COMPACT_ATOMS: atom_id res chain seq x y z
N MET A 1 4.79 11.74 2.98
CA MET A 1 5.44 10.58 3.62
C MET A 1 6.89 10.57 3.17
N LEU A 2 7.84 10.52 4.10
CA LEU A 2 9.27 10.50 3.80
C LEU A 2 9.80 9.08 3.98
N GLU A 3 10.49 8.52 2.97
CA GLU A 3 11.15 7.22 3.12
C GLU A 3 12.43 7.39 3.95
N VAL A 4 12.52 6.65 5.05
CA VAL A 4 13.65 6.65 5.99
C VAL A 4 14.23 5.23 6.14
N PRO A 5 15.52 5.08 6.50
CA PRO A 5 16.10 3.76 6.74
C PRO A 5 15.35 2.97 7.82
N ARG A 6 15.27 1.64 7.65
CA ARG A 6 14.66 0.76 8.65
C ARG A 6 15.36 0.92 10.01
N GLY A 7 14.59 0.99 11.08
CA GLY A 7 15.10 1.18 12.43
C GLY A 7 15.35 2.65 12.80
N SER A 8 15.11 3.60 11.90
CA SER A 8 15.08 5.02 12.25
C SER A 8 14.05 5.28 13.35
N THR A 9 14.40 6.17 14.26
CA THR A 9 13.53 6.68 15.31
C THR A 9 13.20 8.15 15.04
N LEU A 10 12.17 8.69 15.71
CA LEU A 10 11.84 10.12 15.58
C LEU A 10 13.00 11.04 16.03
N ALA A 11 13.84 10.58 16.96
CA ALA A 11 15.00 11.34 17.42
C ALA A 11 16.04 11.54 16.31
N ASP A 12 16.12 10.63 15.34
CA ASP A 12 17.03 10.73 14.19
C ASP A 12 16.56 11.76 13.14
N TRP A 13 15.31 12.22 13.26
CA TRP A 13 14.62 13.05 12.27
C TRP A 13 14.07 14.34 12.92
N PRO A 14 14.95 15.28 13.31
CA PRO A 14 14.51 16.60 13.76
C PRO A 14 13.86 17.39 12.62
N ASP A 15 13.06 18.40 12.97
CA ASP A 15 12.23 19.15 12.01
C ASP A 15 13.05 19.77 10.88
N GLU A 16 14.22 20.32 11.19
CA GLU A 16 15.09 20.93 10.17
C GLU A 16 15.52 19.91 9.12
N ARG A 17 15.82 18.68 9.56
CA ARG A 17 16.20 17.58 8.67
C ARG A 17 15.02 17.11 7.81
N ILE A 18 13.83 16.97 8.41
CA ILE A 18 12.63 16.59 7.66
C ILE A 18 12.33 17.65 6.59
N TRP A 19 12.35 18.94 6.95
CA TRP A 19 12.10 20.02 6.00
C TRP A 19 13.15 20.09 4.90
N ALA A 20 14.44 19.94 5.22
CA ALA A 20 15.50 19.91 4.21
C ALA A 20 15.27 18.78 3.17
N GLU A 21 14.90 17.60 3.63
CA GLU A 21 14.63 16.44 2.76
C GLU A 21 13.34 16.61 1.94
N LEU A 22 12.29 17.20 2.52
CA LEU A 22 11.07 17.53 1.77
C LEU A 22 11.34 18.54 0.67
N GLN A 23 12.08 19.62 0.97
CA GLN A 23 12.47 20.61 -0.04
C GLN A 23 13.24 19.94 -1.17
N GLN A 24 14.28 19.15 -0.83
CA GLN A 24 15.11 18.51 -1.85
C GLN A 24 14.34 17.53 -2.74
N ARG A 25 13.40 16.76 -2.18
CA ARG A 25 12.71 15.67 -2.92
C ARG A 25 11.45 16.12 -3.66
N LEU A 26 10.85 17.24 -3.25
CA LEU A 26 9.59 17.74 -3.82
C LEU A 26 9.77 19.06 -4.60
N HIS A 27 10.95 19.69 -4.54
CA HIS A 27 11.25 20.86 -5.37
C HIS A 27 11.05 20.54 -6.85
N ALA A 28 10.37 21.46 -7.54
CA ALA A 28 10.18 21.43 -8.98
C ALA A 28 10.66 22.75 -9.58
N ASP A 29 11.31 22.69 -10.74
CA ASP A 29 11.86 23.87 -11.39
C ASP A 29 10.74 24.88 -11.72
N GLY A 30 10.92 26.12 -11.26
CA GLY A 30 9.97 27.22 -11.48
C GLY A 30 8.85 27.32 -10.44
N GLU A 31 8.79 26.40 -9.47
CA GLU A 31 7.85 26.46 -8.35
C GLU A 31 8.49 27.13 -7.11
N PRO A 32 7.71 27.82 -6.26
CA PRO A 32 8.22 28.39 -5.01
C PRO A 32 8.66 27.30 -4.02
N GLU A 33 9.55 27.66 -3.09
CA GLU A 33 9.92 26.77 -1.98
C GLU A 33 8.69 26.34 -1.18
N LEU A 34 8.72 25.10 -0.67
CA LEU A 34 7.63 24.61 0.18
C LEU A 34 7.48 25.50 1.42
N ALA A 35 6.26 25.93 1.68
CA ALA A 35 5.94 26.65 2.90
C ALA A 35 6.17 25.75 4.13
N GLN A 36 7.03 26.20 5.05
CA GLN A 36 7.35 25.48 6.27
C GLN A 36 6.42 25.90 7.41
N GLY A 37 6.15 24.96 8.32
CA GLY A 37 5.35 25.18 9.51
C GLY A 37 5.62 24.11 10.57
N PRO A 38 5.07 24.27 11.78
CA PRO A 38 5.22 23.26 12.82
C PRO A 38 4.52 21.95 12.41
N PHE A 39 5.19 20.82 12.61
CA PHE A 39 4.54 19.52 12.46
C PHE A 39 3.56 19.29 13.61
N ILE A 40 2.29 19.01 13.28
CA ILE A 40 1.24 18.71 14.26
C ILE A 40 1.41 17.29 14.82
N GLU A 41 1.78 16.34 13.95
CA GLU A 41 1.95 14.93 14.27
C GLU A 41 3.11 14.34 13.46
N ARG A 42 3.87 13.44 14.07
CA ARG A 42 4.97 12.71 13.46
C ARG A 42 4.98 11.29 13.99
N ASP A 43 5.10 10.33 13.07
CA ASP A 43 5.25 8.92 13.40
C ASP A 43 6.16 8.23 12.38
N VAL A 44 6.76 7.10 12.79
CA VAL A 44 7.57 6.23 11.93
C VAL A 44 6.82 4.93 11.74
N LEU A 45 6.31 4.72 10.53
CA LEU A 45 5.59 3.51 10.17
C LEU A 45 6.54 2.44 9.62
N ASP A 46 6.53 1.26 10.22
CA ASP A 46 7.14 0.06 9.66
C ASP A 46 6.20 -0.57 8.62
N LEU A 47 6.65 -0.64 7.37
CA LEU A 47 5.86 -1.19 6.27
C LEU A 47 5.75 -2.71 6.41
N ARG A 48 4.60 -3.18 6.90
CA ARG A 48 4.28 -4.61 7.03
C ARG A 48 3.12 -4.98 6.13
N VAL A 49 3.23 -6.15 5.50
CA VAL A 49 2.17 -6.73 4.68
C VAL A 49 1.85 -8.13 5.22
N ARG A 50 0.56 -8.45 5.31
CA ARG A 50 0.07 -9.77 5.75
C ARG A 50 -1.31 -10.02 5.16
N VAL A 51 -1.61 -11.27 4.85
CA VAL A 51 -2.98 -11.74 4.54
C VAL A 51 -3.20 -13.05 5.29
N ILE A 52 -4.36 -13.22 5.92
CA ILE A 52 -4.75 -14.44 6.63
C ILE A 52 -5.81 -15.18 5.80
N GLU A 53 -5.56 -16.47 5.57
CA GLU A 53 -6.42 -17.36 4.83
C GLU A 53 -6.63 -18.68 5.57
N PRO A 54 -7.89 -19.12 5.79
CA PRO A 54 -9.13 -18.38 5.59
C PRO A 54 -9.31 -17.23 6.60
N MET A 55 -10.18 -16.26 6.29
CA MET A 55 -10.51 -15.12 7.17
C MET A 55 -11.53 -15.48 8.27
N HIS A 56 -11.67 -16.76 8.61
CA HIS A 56 -12.61 -17.23 9.61
C HIS A 56 -12.16 -18.54 10.26
N HIS A 57 -12.68 -18.81 11.45
CA HIS A 57 -12.51 -20.07 12.17
C HIS A 57 -13.74 -20.35 13.04
N HIS A 58 -14.51 -21.39 12.71
CA HIS A 58 -15.80 -21.69 13.35
C HIS A 58 -16.74 -20.47 13.36
N ARG A 59 -16.89 -19.83 14.53
CA ARG A 59 -17.78 -18.67 14.73
C ARG A 59 -17.00 -17.35 14.83
N LEU A 60 -15.69 -17.38 14.62
CA LEU A 60 -14.80 -16.22 14.57
C LEU A 60 -14.60 -15.79 13.12
N TYR A 61 -14.77 -14.50 12.85
CA TYR A 61 -14.54 -13.89 11.53
C TYR A 61 -13.61 -12.69 11.69
N LEU A 62 -12.68 -12.52 10.75
CA LEU A 62 -11.67 -11.47 10.75
C LEU A 62 -12.02 -10.41 9.69
N ALA A 63 -11.83 -9.14 10.01
CA ALA A 63 -12.04 -8.01 9.09
C ALA A 63 -10.96 -6.93 9.30
N GLY A 64 -10.59 -6.24 8.23
CA GLY A 64 -9.55 -5.19 8.27
C GLY A 64 -8.20 -5.71 8.77
N ASP A 65 -7.49 -4.92 9.58
CA ASP A 65 -6.13 -5.21 10.08
C ASP A 65 -5.97 -6.55 10.81
N SER A 66 -7.08 -7.10 11.33
CA SER A 66 -7.10 -8.44 11.93
C SER A 66 -6.92 -9.56 10.90
N ALA A 67 -7.32 -9.34 9.64
CA ALA A 67 -7.23 -10.28 8.54
C ALA A 67 -6.08 -9.95 7.56
N HIS A 68 -5.86 -8.66 7.27
CA HIS A 68 -4.84 -8.25 6.32
C HIS A 68 -4.21 -6.91 6.70
N LEU A 69 -2.92 -6.80 6.47
CA LEU A 69 -2.16 -5.55 6.57
C LEU A 69 -1.63 -5.23 5.17
N ILE A 70 -1.79 -3.98 4.77
CA ILE A 70 -1.36 -3.47 3.46
C ILE A 70 -0.53 -2.22 3.66
N THR A 71 0.40 -1.97 2.74
CA THR A 71 1.18 -0.74 2.81
C THR A 71 0.29 0.50 2.63
N PRO A 72 0.55 1.60 3.34
CA PRO A 72 -0.20 2.85 3.19
C PRO A 72 0.04 3.53 1.83
N ALA A 73 1.02 3.07 1.04
CA ALA A 73 1.43 3.70 -0.22
C ALA A 73 0.28 3.92 -1.20
N ALA A 74 -0.73 3.04 -1.21
CA ALA A 74 -1.91 3.18 -2.06
C ALA A 74 -3.16 3.72 -1.33
N GLY A 75 -3.08 4.01 -0.03
CA GLY A 75 -4.21 4.50 0.77
C GLY A 75 -5.40 3.53 0.86
N LYS A 76 -5.15 2.21 0.86
CA LYS A 76 -6.21 1.20 0.68
C LYS A 76 -6.67 0.45 1.94
N GLY A 77 -5.89 0.47 3.03
CA GLY A 77 -6.17 -0.34 4.22
C GLY A 77 -7.58 -0.13 4.78
N MET A 78 -7.93 1.13 5.06
CA MET A 78 -9.26 1.49 5.57
C MET A 78 -10.38 1.12 4.58
N ASN A 79 -10.16 1.31 3.28
CA ASN A 79 -11.15 0.96 2.26
C ASN A 79 -11.46 -0.55 2.25
N LEU A 80 -10.42 -1.39 2.33
CA LEU A 80 -10.61 -2.84 2.46
C LEU A 80 -11.33 -3.21 3.76
N ALA A 81 -10.95 -2.60 4.88
CA ALA A 81 -11.60 -2.85 6.17
C ALA A 81 -13.10 -2.51 6.15
N ILE A 82 -13.48 -1.39 5.51
CA ILE A 82 -14.89 -1.00 5.34
C ILE A 82 -15.64 -2.02 4.48
N GLN A 83 -15.05 -2.45 3.36
CA GLN A 83 -15.67 -3.45 2.49
C GLN A 83 -15.84 -4.81 3.20
N ASP A 84 -14.86 -5.23 4.00
CA ASP A 84 -14.95 -6.44 4.81
C ASP A 84 -16.08 -6.35 5.84
N ALA A 85 -16.22 -5.19 6.50
CA ALA A 85 -17.27 -4.94 7.48
C ALA A 85 -18.66 -4.94 6.83
N ILE A 86 -18.80 -4.36 5.63
CA ILE A 86 -20.04 -4.41 4.84
C ILE A 86 -20.40 -5.86 4.53
N GLU A 87 -19.48 -6.63 3.96
CA GLU A 87 -19.73 -8.02 3.57
C GLU A 87 -20.07 -8.89 4.78
N LEU A 88 -19.30 -8.77 5.86
CA LEU A 88 -19.55 -9.51 7.09
C LEU A 88 -20.90 -9.10 7.72
N GLY A 89 -21.24 -7.82 7.72
CA GLY A 89 -22.53 -7.33 8.20
C GLY A 89 -23.72 -7.89 7.41
N LEU A 90 -23.59 -7.98 6.08
CA LEU A 90 -24.60 -8.60 5.22
C LEU A 90 -24.73 -10.11 5.48
N ALA A 91 -23.60 -10.81 5.64
CA ALA A 91 -23.56 -12.24 5.96
C ALA A 91 -24.18 -12.55 7.33
N LEU A 92 -23.87 -11.74 8.36
CA LEU A 92 -24.45 -11.85 9.70
C LEU A 92 -25.95 -11.58 9.69
N ARG A 93 -26.40 -10.55 8.95
CA ARG A 93 -27.83 -10.25 8.80
C ARG A 93 -28.58 -11.44 8.20
N GLU A 94 -28.08 -11.99 7.10
CA GLU A 94 -28.66 -13.17 6.44
C GLU A 94 -28.79 -14.36 7.41
N ARG A 95 -27.74 -14.65 8.18
CA ARG A 95 -27.72 -15.72 9.17
C ARG A 95 -28.73 -15.53 10.31
N CYS A 96 -29.05 -14.28 10.67
CA CYS A 96 -29.97 -13.95 11.75
C CYS A 96 -31.44 -13.88 11.31
N THR A 97 -31.70 -13.55 10.04
CA THR A 97 -33.07 -13.30 9.54
C THR A 97 -33.64 -14.41 8.67
N SER A 98 -32.82 -15.38 8.26
CA SER A 98 -33.27 -16.47 7.39
C SER A 98 -33.10 -17.84 8.06
N ASP A 99 -34.03 -18.75 7.77
CA ASP A 99 -33.93 -20.17 8.15
C ASP A 99 -32.97 -20.95 7.23
N ARG A 100 -32.35 -20.27 6.24
CA ARG A 100 -31.33 -20.88 5.38
C ARG A 100 -30.02 -21.01 6.18
N GLU A 101 -29.33 -22.12 5.98
CA GLU A 101 -27.93 -22.22 6.43
C GLU A 101 -27.14 -21.05 5.83
N GLY A 102 -26.32 -20.39 6.66
CA GLY A 102 -25.65 -19.12 6.35
C GLY A 102 -24.58 -19.25 5.27
N THR A 103 -25.01 -19.45 4.02
CA THR A 103 -24.16 -19.63 2.84
C THR A 103 -23.18 -18.47 2.67
N ARG A 104 -23.63 -17.24 2.90
CA ARG A 104 -22.76 -16.06 2.77
C ARG A 104 -21.66 -15.98 3.83
N LEU A 105 -21.91 -16.48 5.04
CA LEU A 105 -20.87 -16.58 6.08
C LEU A 105 -19.85 -17.68 5.73
N ALA A 106 -20.29 -18.80 5.16
CA ALA A 106 -19.38 -19.86 4.71
C ALA A 106 -18.50 -19.38 3.54
N GLU A 107 -19.07 -18.59 2.62
CA GLU A 107 -18.37 -18.03 1.47
C GLU A 107 -17.62 -16.72 1.77
N TYR A 108 -17.64 -16.23 3.02
CA TYR A 108 -17.10 -14.91 3.37
C TYR A 108 -15.64 -14.73 2.92
N SER A 109 -14.79 -15.72 3.24
CA SER A 109 -13.37 -15.66 2.84
C SER A 109 -13.21 -15.71 1.32
N ASN A 110 -13.91 -16.62 0.64
CA ASN A 110 -13.88 -16.74 -0.83
C ASN A 110 -14.36 -15.45 -1.52
N THR A 111 -15.31 -14.74 -0.92
CA THR A 111 -15.85 -13.48 -1.43
C THR A 111 -14.85 -12.33 -1.28
N ARG A 112 -14.14 -12.25 -0.14
CA ARG A 112 -13.27 -11.10 0.18
C ARG A 112 -11.84 -11.23 -0.31
N LEU A 113 -11.27 -12.43 -0.28
CA LEU A 113 -9.86 -12.66 -0.63
C LEU A 113 -9.46 -12.18 -2.04
N PRO A 114 -10.28 -12.35 -3.10
CA PRO A 114 -9.92 -11.85 -4.42
C PRO A 114 -9.72 -10.34 -4.46
N ALA A 115 -10.57 -9.56 -3.77
CA ALA A 115 -10.43 -8.10 -3.70
C ALA A 115 -9.21 -7.68 -2.87
N ILE A 116 -8.94 -8.40 -1.77
CA ILE A 116 -7.75 -8.16 -0.92
C ILE A 116 -6.48 -8.38 -1.75
N TRP A 117 -6.35 -9.50 -2.46
CA TRP A 117 -5.16 -9.79 -3.27
C TRP A 117 -4.95 -8.83 -4.43
N ARG A 118 -6.02 -8.43 -5.13
CA ARG A 118 -5.93 -7.40 -6.19
C ARG A 118 -5.44 -6.07 -5.62
N THR A 119 -5.87 -5.72 -4.42
CA THR A 119 -5.43 -4.49 -3.76
C THR A 119 -3.98 -4.59 -3.26
N GLN A 120 -3.56 -5.77 -2.78
CA GLN A 120 -2.17 -6.04 -2.40
C GLN A 120 -1.24 -5.96 -3.61
N GLU A 121 -1.63 -6.53 -4.76
CA GLU A 121 -0.89 -6.40 -6.01
C GLU A 121 -0.74 -4.93 -6.39
N PHE A 122 -1.84 -4.17 -6.41
CA PHE A 122 -1.80 -2.76 -6.79
C PHE A 122 -0.90 -1.95 -5.85
N SER A 123 -0.98 -2.23 -4.55
CA SER A 123 -0.13 -1.58 -3.55
C SER A 123 1.33 -1.95 -3.74
N ASN A 124 1.64 -3.22 -3.98
CA ASN A 124 2.99 -3.66 -4.29
C ASN A 124 3.54 -2.99 -5.56
N TRP A 125 2.74 -2.91 -6.62
CA TRP A 125 3.09 -2.20 -7.84
C TRP A 125 3.41 -0.72 -7.58
N MET A 126 2.58 -0.02 -6.80
CA MET A 126 2.82 1.37 -6.36
C MET A 126 4.15 1.52 -5.62
N LEU A 127 4.49 0.57 -4.75
CA LEU A 127 5.77 0.59 -4.04
C LEU A 127 6.97 0.53 -4.99
N THR A 128 6.87 -0.23 -6.09
CA THR A 128 7.95 -0.28 -7.10
C THR A 128 8.17 1.07 -7.80
N LEU A 129 7.12 1.89 -7.90
CA LEU A 129 7.19 3.24 -8.43
C LEU A 129 7.75 4.24 -7.42
N PHE A 130 7.43 4.11 -6.14
CA PHE A 130 7.81 5.10 -5.12
C PHE A 130 9.18 4.85 -4.48
N PHE A 131 9.53 3.60 -4.18
CA PHE A 131 10.66 3.30 -3.29
C PHE A 131 11.82 2.62 -4.01
N ALA A 132 12.94 3.33 -4.18
CA ALA A 132 14.15 2.87 -4.91
C ALA A 132 14.76 1.59 -4.33
N ARG A 133 14.66 1.42 -3.01
CA ARG A 133 15.38 0.36 -2.29
C ARG A 133 14.68 -0.99 -2.22
N LEU A 134 13.39 -1.09 -2.55
CA LEU A 134 12.69 -2.37 -2.44
C LEU A 134 13.27 -3.45 -3.36
N GLU A 135 13.79 -3.06 -4.54
CA GLU A 135 14.44 -3.99 -5.47
C GLU A 135 15.87 -4.40 -5.05
N GLN A 136 16.50 -3.69 -4.10
CA GLN A 136 17.88 -3.96 -3.64
C GLN A 136 17.95 -4.98 -2.49
N SER A 137 16.86 -5.18 -1.76
CA SER A 137 16.81 -6.07 -0.58
C SER A 137 16.72 -7.57 -0.91
N ALA A 138 16.55 -7.95 -2.18
CA ALA A 138 16.42 -9.36 -2.58
C ALA A 138 17.76 -10.07 -2.83
N THR A 139 18.87 -9.33 -2.96
CA THR A 139 20.22 -9.88 -3.16
C THR A 139 21.17 -9.33 -2.10
N PRO A 140 21.82 -10.17 -1.28
CA PRO A 140 22.90 -9.70 -0.43
C PRO A 140 23.99 -9.15 -1.36
N ALA A 141 24.41 -7.91 -1.11
CA ALA A 141 25.48 -7.27 -1.85
C ALA A 141 26.76 -8.10 -1.73
N THR A 142 27.08 -8.89 -2.74
CA THR A 142 28.44 -9.35 -2.98
C THR A 142 29.26 -8.15 -3.42
N ASP A 143 30.34 -7.91 -2.69
CA ASP A 143 31.22 -6.75 -2.81
C ASP A 143 31.56 -6.41 -4.28
N GLY A 144 31.20 -5.20 -4.71
CA GLY A 144 31.73 -4.57 -5.94
C GLY A 144 30.72 -3.95 -6.91
N ASP A 145 29.43 -4.31 -6.89
CA ASP A 145 28.52 -4.02 -8.01
C ASP A 145 27.19 -3.31 -7.65
N SER A 146 27.19 -2.51 -6.57
CA SER A 146 26.00 -1.79 -6.10
C SER A 146 25.56 -0.65 -7.02
N SER A 147 26.47 -0.12 -7.84
CA SER A 147 26.19 0.97 -8.78
C SER A 147 25.31 0.53 -9.96
N HIS A 148 25.54 -0.66 -10.53
CA HIS A 148 24.82 -1.14 -11.70
C HIS A 148 23.40 -1.61 -11.36
N ALA A 149 23.20 -2.25 -10.20
CA ALA A 149 21.87 -2.63 -9.71
C ALA A 149 20.99 -1.40 -9.44
N SER A 150 21.58 -0.31 -8.94
CA SER A 150 20.86 0.96 -8.71
C SER A 150 20.48 1.65 -10.04
N ASP A 151 21.31 1.59 -11.08
CA ASP A 151 20.99 2.16 -12.41
C ASP A 151 19.87 1.37 -13.10
N PHE A 152 19.90 0.03 -13.03
CA PHE A 152 18.84 -0.80 -13.60
C PHE A 152 17.46 -0.51 -12.96
N ALA A 153 17.38 -0.55 -11.63
CA ALA A 153 16.15 -0.28 -10.88
C ALA A 153 15.60 1.12 -11.17
N TYR A 154 16.49 2.13 -11.25
CA TYR A 154 16.13 3.48 -11.62
C TYR A 154 15.55 3.56 -13.04
N ARG A 155 16.21 2.96 -14.03
CA ARG A 155 15.73 2.95 -15.43
C ARG A 155 14.41 2.20 -15.58
N LEU A 156 14.24 1.07 -14.88
CA LEU A 156 13.01 0.30 -14.89
C LEU A 156 11.84 1.10 -14.31
N ARG A 157 12.04 1.80 -13.19
CA ARG A 157 11.05 2.72 -12.64
C ARG A 157 10.69 3.84 -13.60
N ARG A 158 11.71 4.49 -14.19
CA ARG A 158 11.51 5.56 -15.18
C ARG A 158 10.68 5.08 -16.36
N ALA A 159 10.97 3.87 -16.88
CA ALA A 159 10.20 3.26 -17.95
C ALA A 159 8.75 2.99 -17.54
N ARG A 160 8.51 2.45 -16.34
CA ARG A 160 7.15 2.22 -15.81
C ARG A 160 6.35 3.52 -15.66
N LEU A 161 6.98 4.58 -15.17
CA LEU A 161 6.35 5.91 -15.05
C LEU A 161 6.03 6.51 -16.43
N GLN A 162 6.94 6.39 -17.38
CA GLN A 162 6.72 6.88 -18.75
C GLN A 162 5.58 6.10 -19.42
N GLU A 163 5.56 4.76 -19.28
CA GLU A 163 4.49 3.93 -19.78
C GLU A 163 3.15 4.33 -19.14
N LEU A 164 3.10 4.59 -17.83
CA LEU A 164 1.90 5.09 -17.17
C LEU A 164 1.46 6.44 -17.73
N ILE A 165 2.39 7.32 -18.09
CA ILE A 165 2.07 8.65 -18.63
C ILE A 165 1.58 8.55 -20.07
N ASP A 166 2.14 7.67 -20.89
CA ASP A 166 1.90 7.64 -22.34
C ASP A 166 0.78 6.65 -22.75
N ASN A 167 0.65 5.52 -22.05
CA ASN A 167 -0.28 4.44 -22.36
C ASN A 167 -1.67 4.66 -21.73
N ARG A 168 -2.72 4.75 -22.56
CA ARG A 168 -4.08 5.02 -22.10
C ARG A 168 -4.66 3.87 -21.29
N GLU A 169 -4.44 2.64 -21.73
CA GLU A 169 -4.92 1.43 -21.07
C GLU A 169 -4.36 1.33 -19.66
N LEU A 170 -3.05 1.61 -19.49
CA LEU A 170 -2.41 1.59 -18.18
C LEU A 170 -2.91 2.73 -17.27
N ARG A 171 -3.13 3.94 -17.81
CA ARG A 171 -3.80 5.03 -17.05
C ARG A 171 -5.20 4.64 -16.59
N SER A 172 -5.96 3.97 -17.44
CA SER A 172 -7.32 3.52 -17.11
C SER A 172 -7.29 2.48 -16.00
N TRP A 173 -6.43 1.46 -16.13
CA TRP A 173 -6.22 0.46 -15.09
C TRP A 173 -5.81 1.08 -13.76
N PHE A 174 -4.81 1.98 -13.78
CA PHE A 174 -4.35 2.70 -12.59
C PHE A 174 -5.49 3.48 -11.93
N SER A 175 -6.28 4.20 -12.73
CA SER A 175 -7.39 5.00 -12.24
C SER A 175 -8.45 4.15 -11.54
N HIS A 176 -8.79 2.99 -12.11
CA HIS A 176 -9.75 2.05 -11.52
C HIS A 176 -9.22 1.45 -10.21
N ALA A 177 -7.97 0.96 -10.24
CA ALA A 177 -7.33 0.39 -9.06
C ALA A 177 -7.17 1.43 -7.94
N TYR A 178 -6.79 2.67 -8.27
CA TYR A 178 -6.65 3.77 -7.31
C TYR A 178 -7.99 4.30 -6.79
N ALA A 179 -9.03 4.36 -7.62
CA ALA A 179 -10.38 4.71 -7.17
C ALA A 179 -11.01 3.59 -6.32
N GLY A 180 -10.58 2.33 -6.50
CA GLY A 180 -11.21 1.17 -5.89
C GLY A 180 -12.56 0.84 -6.54
N VAL A 181 -12.72 1.21 -7.82
CA VAL A 181 -13.87 0.89 -8.64
C VAL A 181 -13.48 -0.31 -9.48
N ASP A 182 -14.11 -1.46 -9.24
CA ASP A 182 -13.95 -2.59 -10.16
C ASP A 182 -14.52 -2.20 -11.53
N PRO A 183 -13.83 -2.46 -12.66
CA PRO A 183 -14.46 -2.46 -13.97
C PRO A 183 -15.56 -3.53 -14.07
#